data_AF-A0A2V2DB61-F1
#
_entry.id   AF-A0A2V2DB61-F1
#
_cell.length_a   1.000
_cell.length_b   1.000
_cell.length_c   1.000
_cell.angle_alpha   90.00
_cell.angle_beta   90.00
_cell.angle_gamma   90.00
#
_symmetry.space_group_name_H-M   'P 1'
#
loop_
_entity.id
_entity.type
_entity.pdbx_description
1 polymer ?
#
loop_
_entity_poly.entity_id
_entity_poly.type
_entity_poly.pdbx_seq_one_letter_code
_entity_poly.pdbx_strand_id
1 'polypeptide(L)'
;MENNNLEKQTNESNPKSTRKIAIWCCVAAAICLVIATALVMHFRNSDGTIVSDTDTSASGRDTDQLQGSETEAETEAPKPEFEISEAGVLTAYNGDDETVVIPDNVISIGADAFGASPRADAITTVKLGKSVEDIDVQAFASLTRLENVEVSEENGIFIFTDGVLIKADNSLFFCMPNIIKDDYDMFDVLYDYISNDEDACGIKQIISGKMIANVNVTEAENDLKDLLDIKYNIFCNSFYANGQNIDFDEPLAYIYAVNNSKSCHAYETNQGVVLSNTGNGGFGDIWILTNDSIAHTKIELENKFSNLKDTDYNYSVITFRRGKDGSLKYSRRPYKFITMGGTMVAPFRCTGFDEFAGETGNVEIVNEEIIYSPNRTWTVKEDFGLIGYLQDVFYLYNHNGIWESGEYETLEELLAHNSEVYESAK
;
A
#
# COMPACT_ATOMS: atom_id res chain seq x y z
N MET A 1 51.11 27.22 -34.82
CA MET A 1 51.48 25.97 -35.51
C MET A 1 51.27 24.88 -34.47
N GLU A 2 50.38 23.91 -34.55
CA GLU A 2 49.48 23.31 -35.55
C GLU A 2 48.51 22.49 -34.66
N ASN A 3 47.18 22.61 -34.73
CA ASN A 3 46.20 22.14 -35.71
C ASN A 3 45.20 21.23 -34.98
N ASN A 4 43.93 21.58 -35.18
CA ASN A 4 42.74 20.80 -34.87
C ASN A 4 42.75 19.44 -35.58
N ASN A 5 42.11 18.44 -34.97
CA ASN A 5 41.13 17.63 -35.69
C ASN A 5 40.17 16.91 -34.72
N LEU A 6 38.92 17.37 -34.76
CA LEU A 6 37.72 16.66 -34.33
C LEU A 6 37.37 15.69 -35.46
N GLU A 7 37.42 14.38 -35.22
CA GLU A 7 36.76 13.41 -36.10
C GLU A 7 35.50 12.86 -35.42
N LYS A 8 34.37 13.19 -36.06
CA LYS A 8 33.05 12.57 -35.91
C LYS A 8 33.18 11.05 -36.06
N GLN A 9 32.68 10.28 -35.09
CA GLN A 9 32.17 8.94 -35.36
C GLN A 9 30.65 8.98 -35.43
N THR A 10 30.19 8.68 -36.63
CA THR A 10 28.81 8.52 -37.08
C THR A 10 28.17 7.25 -36.52
N ASN A 11 26.91 7.39 -36.11
CA ASN A 11 25.94 6.31 -35.87
C ASN A 11 25.93 5.28 -37.01
N GLU A 12 26.28 4.03 -36.71
CA GLU A 12 25.79 2.86 -37.46
C GLU A 12 24.73 2.15 -36.62
N SER A 13 23.47 2.31 -37.03
CA SER A 13 22.31 1.60 -36.48
C SER A 13 22.38 0.11 -36.83
N ASN A 14 22.49 -0.75 -35.83
CA ASN A 14 22.48 -2.20 -35.98
C ASN A 14 21.06 -2.72 -36.35
N PRO A 15 20.83 -3.33 -37.53
CA PRO A 15 19.50 -3.71 -38.02
C PRO A 15 18.88 -4.94 -37.34
N LYS A 16 19.49 -5.47 -36.26
CA LYS A 16 18.95 -6.62 -35.51
C LYS A 16 18.01 -6.25 -34.36
N SER A 17 17.96 -4.99 -33.91
CA SER A 17 17.02 -4.55 -32.85
C SER A 17 15.60 -4.30 -33.38
N THR A 18 15.48 -3.85 -34.63
CA THR A 18 14.18 -3.46 -35.22
C THR A 18 13.26 -4.64 -35.52
N ARG A 19 13.81 -5.86 -35.71
CA ARG A 19 13.00 -7.08 -35.93
C ARG A 19 12.38 -7.65 -34.66
N LYS A 20 12.90 -7.37 -33.46
CA LYS A 20 12.32 -7.83 -32.19
C LYS A 20 11.14 -6.96 -31.74
N ILE A 21 11.20 -5.65 -32.02
CA ILE A 21 10.15 -4.68 -31.68
C ILE A 21 8.86 -4.96 -32.48
N ALA A 22 8.98 -5.36 -33.76
CA ALA A 22 7.81 -5.61 -34.60
C ALA A 22 7.00 -6.86 -34.22
N ILE A 23 7.59 -7.84 -33.49
CA ILE A 23 6.89 -9.06 -33.08
C ILE A 23 6.06 -8.82 -31.80
N TRP A 24 6.46 -7.89 -30.93
CA TRP A 24 5.70 -7.53 -29.72
C TRP A 24 4.46 -6.67 -30.02
N CYS A 25 4.49 -5.83 -31.05
CA CYS A 25 3.31 -5.03 -31.45
C CYS A 25 2.14 -5.89 -31.97
N CYS A 26 2.40 -7.08 -32.53
CA CYS A 26 1.35 -7.94 -33.05
C CYS A 26 0.68 -8.79 -31.96
N VAL A 27 1.36 -9.07 -30.85
CA VAL A 27 0.80 -9.84 -29.72
C VAL A 27 -0.03 -8.94 -28.80
N ALA A 28 0.38 -7.69 -28.59
CA ALA A 28 -0.40 -6.69 -27.84
C ALA A 28 -1.73 -6.33 -28.53
N ALA A 29 -1.76 -6.28 -29.87
CA ALA A 29 -2.98 -5.99 -30.63
C ALA A 29 -4.01 -7.15 -30.61
N ALA A 30 -3.57 -8.39 -30.42
CA ALA A 30 -4.45 -9.55 -30.35
C ALA A 30 -5.15 -9.68 -28.97
N ILE A 31 -4.50 -9.21 -27.91
CA ILE A 31 -5.06 -9.22 -26.54
C ILE A 31 -6.07 -8.07 -26.34
N CYS A 32 -5.87 -6.92 -27.00
CA CYS A 32 -6.81 -5.79 -26.95
C CYS A 32 -8.19 -6.10 -27.59
N LEU A 33 -8.27 -7.02 -28.55
CA LEU A 33 -9.52 -7.38 -29.23
C LEU A 33 -10.41 -8.34 -28.44
N VAL A 34 -9.86 -9.06 -27.45
CA VAL A 34 -10.63 -9.98 -26.59
C VAL A 34 -11.23 -9.24 -25.39
N ILE A 35 -10.59 -8.18 -24.90
CA ILE A 35 -11.10 -7.36 -23.78
C ILE A 35 -12.18 -6.38 -24.26
N ALA A 36 -12.09 -5.88 -25.50
CA ALA A 36 -13.07 -4.94 -26.06
C ALA A 36 -14.45 -5.55 -26.33
N THR A 37 -14.56 -6.87 -26.51
CA THR A 37 -15.87 -7.54 -26.69
C THR A 37 -16.55 -7.89 -25.38
N ALA A 38 -15.80 -8.04 -24.28
CA ALA A 38 -16.34 -8.30 -22.95
C ALA A 38 -16.90 -7.03 -22.27
N LEU A 39 -16.36 -5.84 -22.59
CA LEU A 39 -16.82 -4.57 -22.02
C LEU A 39 -18.09 -3.98 -22.67
N VAL A 40 -18.56 -4.52 -23.80
CA VAL A 40 -19.71 -3.98 -24.55
C VAL A 40 -21.06 -4.60 -24.11
N MET A 41 -21.09 -5.57 -23.19
CA MET A 41 -22.35 -6.23 -22.79
C MET A 41 -22.99 -5.79 -21.46
N HIS A 42 -22.43 -4.84 -20.71
CA HIS A 42 -23.01 -4.44 -19.39
C HIS A 42 -23.57 -3.03 -19.26
N PHE A 43 -23.78 -2.28 -20.34
CA PHE A 43 -24.52 -1.02 -20.30
C PHE A 43 -25.83 -1.08 -21.07
N ARG A 44 -26.91 -1.56 -20.42
CA ARG A 44 -28.29 -1.14 -20.74
C ARG A 44 -29.18 -1.05 -19.50
N ASN A 45 -29.55 0.21 -19.23
CA ASN A 45 -30.81 0.72 -18.70
C ASN A 45 -31.12 0.59 -17.20
N SER A 46 -31.15 1.75 -16.53
CA SER A 46 -32.42 2.23 -15.95
C SER A 46 -32.49 3.76 -16.01
N ASP A 47 -33.21 4.27 -17.01
CA ASP A 47 -33.78 5.63 -16.98
C ASP A 47 -35.21 5.49 -16.47
N GLY A 48 -35.52 6.19 -15.39
CA GLY A 48 -36.84 6.20 -14.77
C GLY A 48 -37.14 7.54 -14.10
N THR A 49 -37.21 8.59 -14.90
CA THR A 49 -37.75 9.89 -14.49
C THR A 49 -39.28 9.78 -14.35
N ILE A 50 -39.86 10.12 -13.20
CA ILE A 50 -41.27 10.56 -13.11
C ILE A 50 -41.42 11.70 -12.10
N VAL A 51 -41.56 12.91 -12.68
CA VAL A 51 -42.47 14.02 -12.37
C VAL A 51 -43.11 14.07 -10.97
N SER A 52 -42.76 15.11 -10.22
CA SER A 52 -43.51 15.67 -9.11
C SER A 52 -44.54 16.68 -9.62
N ASP A 53 -45.78 16.61 -9.12
CA ASP A 53 -46.63 17.80 -8.88
C ASP A 53 -47.95 17.41 -8.18
N THR A 54 -48.16 17.90 -6.95
CA THR A 54 -49.23 18.86 -6.56
C THR A 54 -49.62 18.77 -5.08
N ASP A 55 -49.68 19.95 -4.47
CA ASP A 55 -50.25 20.29 -3.16
C ASP A 55 -51.73 19.92 -3.01
N THR A 56 -52.18 19.64 -1.78
CA THR A 56 -53.25 20.41 -1.08
C THR A 56 -53.44 19.91 0.37
N SER A 57 -53.64 20.88 1.25
CA SER A 57 -53.81 20.79 2.70
C SER A 57 -55.18 20.25 3.17
N ALA A 58 -55.19 19.62 4.35
CA ALA A 58 -56.01 19.96 5.54
C ALA A 58 -56.78 18.80 6.22
N SER A 59 -56.47 18.62 7.51
CA SER A 59 -57.38 18.47 8.67
C SER A 59 -58.38 17.31 8.77
N GLY A 60 -58.26 16.52 9.85
CA GLY A 60 -59.40 15.84 10.48
C GLY A 60 -59.01 14.67 11.39
N ARG A 61 -59.62 14.57 12.58
CA ARG A 61 -59.27 13.66 13.69
C ARG A 61 -59.97 12.29 13.63
N ASP A 62 -59.40 11.37 14.40
CA ASP A 62 -60.03 10.25 15.16
C ASP A 62 -60.83 9.19 14.39
N THR A 63 -60.35 7.94 14.36
CA THR A 63 -60.64 6.89 15.36
C THR A 63 -60.11 5.52 14.89
N ASP A 64 -59.73 4.70 15.87
CA ASP A 64 -59.39 3.29 15.76
C ASP A 64 -60.28 2.49 14.79
N GLN A 65 -59.64 1.72 13.91
CA GLN A 65 -60.01 0.32 13.71
C GLN A 65 -58.89 -0.49 13.05
N LEU A 66 -58.57 -1.59 13.73
CA LEU A 66 -57.73 -2.69 13.29
C LEU A 66 -58.16 -3.22 11.92
N GLN A 67 -57.22 -3.25 10.98
CA GLN A 67 -57.17 -4.31 9.98
C GLN A 67 -55.71 -4.57 9.64
N GLY A 68 -55.21 -5.70 10.11
CA GLY A 68 -53.89 -6.20 9.75
C GLY A 68 -53.81 -6.39 8.24
N SER A 69 -53.01 -5.56 7.59
CA SER A 69 -52.45 -5.87 6.29
C SER A 69 -51.20 -6.69 6.58
N GLU A 70 -51.35 -8.00 6.66
CA GLU A 70 -50.24 -8.90 6.44
C GLU A 70 -49.76 -8.63 5.02
N THR A 71 -48.73 -7.80 4.89
CA THR A 71 -47.86 -7.86 3.73
C THR A 71 -47.20 -9.22 3.82
N GLU A 72 -47.79 -10.21 3.13
CA GLU A 72 -47.10 -11.45 2.80
C GLU A 72 -45.81 -11.02 2.09
N ALA A 73 -44.72 -11.00 2.84
CA ALA A 73 -43.39 -11.00 2.25
C ALA A 73 -43.36 -12.25 1.38
N GLU A 74 -43.30 -12.05 0.06
CA GLU A 74 -43.03 -13.13 -0.88
C GLU A 74 -41.73 -13.79 -0.42
N THR A 75 -41.86 -14.94 0.23
CA THR A 75 -40.73 -15.75 0.65
C THR A 75 -40.08 -16.25 -0.64
N GLU A 76 -39.06 -15.54 -1.13
CA GLU A 76 -38.17 -16.06 -2.17
C GLU A 76 -37.74 -17.47 -1.74
N ALA A 77 -37.81 -18.42 -2.67
CA ALA A 77 -37.36 -19.78 -2.42
C ALA A 77 -35.91 -19.73 -1.88
N PRO A 78 -35.56 -20.56 -0.87
CA PRO A 78 -34.23 -20.53 -0.29
C PRO A 78 -33.19 -20.79 -1.39
N LYS A 79 -32.26 -19.84 -1.56
CA LYS A 79 -31.16 -19.96 -2.50
C LYS A 79 -30.32 -21.21 -2.18
N PRO A 80 -29.75 -21.88 -3.19
CA PRO A 80 -28.82 -22.96 -2.94
C PRO A 80 -27.61 -22.42 -2.17
N GLU A 81 -27.07 -23.24 -1.26
CA GLU A 81 -25.91 -22.87 -0.45
C GLU A 81 -24.69 -22.53 -1.34
N PHE A 82 -24.47 -23.33 -2.40
CA PHE A 82 -23.44 -23.08 -3.40
C PHE A 82 -24.08 -22.86 -4.77
N GLU A 83 -23.76 -21.74 -5.40
CA GLU A 83 -24.08 -21.46 -6.80
C GLU A 83 -22.87 -21.80 -7.65
N ILE A 84 -22.98 -22.86 -8.45
CA ILE A 84 -21.91 -23.39 -9.29
C ILE A 84 -22.40 -23.38 -10.74
N SER A 85 -21.66 -22.70 -11.62
CA SER A 85 -21.96 -22.65 -13.04
C SER A 85 -21.77 -24.01 -13.73
N GLU A 86 -22.29 -24.16 -14.96
CA GLU A 86 -22.08 -25.38 -15.77
C GLU A 86 -20.59 -25.68 -16.04
N ALA A 87 -19.73 -24.64 -16.01
CA ALA A 87 -18.29 -24.78 -16.18
C ALA A 87 -17.55 -25.19 -14.88
N GLY A 88 -18.28 -25.38 -13.77
CA GLY A 88 -17.68 -25.72 -12.47
C GLY A 88 -17.11 -24.53 -11.71
N VAL A 89 -17.43 -23.29 -12.11
CA VAL A 89 -17.04 -22.09 -11.36
C VAL A 89 -17.99 -21.88 -10.19
N LEU A 90 -17.47 -21.81 -8.96
CA LEU A 90 -18.22 -21.34 -7.79
C LEU A 90 -18.39 -19.82 -7.89
N THR A 91 -19.63 -19.37 -8.07
CA THR A 91 -19.97 -17.96 -8.24
C THR A 91 -20.56 -17.31 -7.00
N ALA A 92 -21.19 -18.10 -6.11
CA ALA A 92 -21.67 -17.60 -4.83
C ALA A 92 -21.73 -18.72 -3.78
N TYR A 93 -21.36 -18.39 -2.54
CA TYR A 93 -21.66 -19.12 -1.32
C TYR A 93 -22.66 -18.30 -0.51
N ASN A 94 -23.86 -18.84 -0.31
CA ASN A 94 -24.98 -18.20 0.39
C ASN A 94 -25.11 -18.71 1.85
N GLY A 95 -24.28 -19.68 2.27
CA GLY A 95 -24.32 -20.25 3.61
C GLY A 95 -23.72 -19.33 4.69
N ASP A 96 -23.83 -19.75 5.94
CA ASP A 96 -23.48 -18.96 7.12
C ASP A 96 -22.51 -19.69 8.09
N ASP A 97 -21.86 -20.76 7.60
CA ASP A 97 -20.89 -21.53 8.35
C ASP A 97 -19.56 -20.78 8.49
N GLU A 98 -18.89 -20.97 9.64
CA GLU A 98 -17.53 -20.44 9.86
C GLU A 98 -16.45 -21.26 9.15
N THR A 99 -16.77 -22.52 8.80
CA THR A 99 -15.91 -23.43 8.04
C THR A 99 -16.64 -23.86 6.78
N VAL A 100 -16.18 -23.36 5.63
CA VAL A 100 -16.81 -23.66 4.34
C VAL A 100 -16.10 -24.84 3.68
N VAL A 101 -16.86 -25.85 3.25
CA VAL A 101 -16.35 -27.00 2.51
C VAL A 101 -16.73 -26.86 1.05
N ILE A 102 -15.75 -26.54 0.20
CA ILE A 102 -15.99 -26.35 -1.23
C ILE A 102 -16.23 -27.72 -1.89
N PRO A 103 -17.33 -27.92 -2.64
CA PRO A 103 -17.63 -29.19 -3.27
C PRO A 103 -16.55 -29.67 -4.25
N ASP A 104 -16.35 -30.99 -4.32
CA ASP A 104 -15.36 -31.64 -5.20
C ASP A 104 -15.57 -31.39 -6.70
N ASN A 105 -16.76 -30.96 -7.13
CA ASN A 105 -17.05 -30.65 -8.54
C ASN A 105 -16.75 -29.19 -8.91
N VAL A 106 -16.27 -28.38 -7.97
CA VAL A 106 -15.79 -27.03 -8.24
C VAL A 106 -14.40 -27.10 -8.88
N ILE A 107 -14.28 -26.47 -10.05
CA ILE A 107 -13.03 -26.38 -10.82
C ILE A 107 -12.34 -25.04 -10.55
N SER A 108 -13.11 -23.97 -10.36
CA SER A 108 -12.55 -22.68 -10.01
C SER A 108 -13.43 -21.87 -9.07
N ILE A 109 -12.82 -20.97 -8.31
CA ILE A 109 -13.52 -20.05 -7.41
C ILE A 109 -13.52 -18.65 -8.04
N GLY A 110 -14.71 -18.12 -8.32
CA GLY A 110 -14.87 -16.82 -8.96
C GLY A 110 -14.60 -15.62 -8.03
N ALA A 111 -14.50 -14.45 -8.63
CA ALA A 111 -14.36 -13.18 -7.92
C ALA A 111 -15.49 -12.99 -6.89
N ASP A 112 -15.12 -12.63 -5.66
CA ASP A 112 -16.04 -12.41 -4.53
C ASP A 112 -17.08 -13.52 -4.32
N ALA A 113 -16.71 -14.78 -4.57
CA ALA A 113 -17.62 -15.93 -4.44
C ALA A 113 -18.23 -16.06 -3.04
N PHE A 114 -17.63 -15.50 -1.99
CA PHE A 114 -18.18 -15.55 -0.63
C PHE A 114 -18.89 -14.26 -0.21
N GLY A 115 -18.93 -13.22 -1.07
CA GLY A 115 -19.52 -11.92 -0.73
C GLY A 115 -21.03 -11.96 -0.54
N ALA A 116 -21.70 -12.98 -1.06
CA ALA A 116 -23.13 -13.21 -0.85
C ALA A 116 -23.46 -13.82 0.54
N SER A 117 -22.47 -14.35 1.25
CA SER A 117 -22.67 -14.95 2.56
C SER A 117 -23.05 -13.87 3.58
N PRO A 118 -24.11 -14.06 4.37
CA PRO A 118 -24.45 -13.14 5.47
C PRO A 118 -23.42 -13.14 6.60
N ARG A 119 -22.48 -14.10 6.60
CA ARG A 119 -21.43 -14.27 7.60
C ARG A 119 -20.04 -14.39 6.98
N ALA A 120 -19.82 -13.76 5.82
CA ALA A 120 -18.51 -13.71 5.17
C ALA A 120 -17.39 -13.22 6.12
N ASP A 121 -17.73 -12.25 6.98
CA ASP A 121 -16.84 -11.68 7.99
C ASP A 121 -16.54 -12.62 9.16
N ALA A 122 -17.19 -13.78 9.27
CA ALA A 122 -16.99 -14.77 10.33
C ALA A 122 -16.36 -16.08 9.84
N ILE A 123 -16.21 -16.28 8.52
CA ILE A 123 -15.53 -17.45 7.95
C ILE A 123 -14.05 -17.41 8.32
N THR A 124 -13.59 -18.42 9.03
CA THR A 124 -12.18 -18.58 9.44
C THR A 124 -11.46 -19.65 8.64
N THR A 125 -12.19 -20.60 8.06
CA THR A 125 -11.62 -21.74 7.35
C THR A 125 -12.35 -22.00 6.04
N VAL A 126 -11.61 -22.17 4.95
CA VAL A 126 -12.12 -22.68 3.68
C VAL A 126 -11.40 -24.00 3.36
N LYS A 127 -12.14 -25.07 3.07
CA LYS A 127 -11.57 -26.35 2.61
C LYS A 127 -11.75 -26.45 1.11
N LEU A 128 -10.65 -26.48 0.37
CA LEU A 128 -10.70 -26.58 -1.10
C LEU A 128 -11.16 -27.98 -1.51
N GLY A 129 -12.08 -28.03 -2.46
CA GLY A 129 -12.42 -29.26 -3.17
C GLY A 129 -11.22 -29.80 -3.94
N LYS A 130 -11.12 -31.11 -4.10
CA LYS A 130 -9.94 -31.75 -4.71
C LYS A 130 -9.68 -31.33 -6.17
N SER A 131 -10.71 -30.86 -6.87
CA SER A 131 -10.65 -30.48 -8.28
C SER A 131 -10.49 -28.98 -8.51
N VAL A 132 -10.26 -28.17 -7.47
CA VAL A 132 -10.01 -26.74 -7.64
C VAL A 132 -8.65 -26.52 -8.32
N GLU A 133 -8.67 -25.95 -9.52
CA GLU A 133 -7.51 -25.67 -10.36
C GLU A 133 -7.18 -24.18 -10.44
N ASP A 134 -8.16 -23.31 -10.19
CA ASP A 134 -8.00 -21.86 -10.30
C ASP A 134 -8.80 -21.11 -9.24
N ILE A 135 -8.24 -20.00 -8.77
CA ILE A 135 -8.85 -19.15 -7.74
C ILE A 135 -8.65 -17.71 -8.20
N ASP A 136 -9.76 -17.02 -8.42
CA ASP A 136 -9.71 -15.60 -8.78
C ASP A 136 -9.01 -14.79 -7.68
N VAL A 137 -8.23 -13.78 -8.09
CA VAL A 137 -7.46 -12.92 -7.18
C VAL A 137 -8.35 -12.17 -6.17
N GLN A 138 -9.65 -12.05 -6.42
CA GLN A 138 -10.64 -11.48 -5.50
C GLN A 138 -11.55 -12.52 -4.84
N ALA A 139 -11.28 -13.81 -4.98
CA ALA A 139 -12.14 -14.86 -4.44
C ALA A 139 -12.40 -14.72 -2.94
N PHE A 140 -11.39 -14.33 -2.16
CA PHE A 140 -11.47 -14.22 -0.69
C PHE A 140 -11.59 -12.78 -0.18
N ALA A 141 -11.90 -11.81 -1.06
CA ALA A 141 -11.90 -10.38 -0.73
C ALA A 141 -12.85 -9.99 0.43
N SER A 142 -13.94 -10.73 0.61
CA SER A 142 -14.95 -10.55 1.65
C SER A 142 -14.65 -11.31 2.95
N LEU A 143 -13.66 -12.22 2.95
CA LEU A 143 -13.33 -13.08 4.10
C LEU A 143 -12.33 -12.41 5.05
N THR A 144 -12.75 -11.37 5.76
CA THR A 144 -11.86 -10.53 6.59
C THR A 144 -11.30 -11.23 7.84
N ARG A 145 -11.82 -12.41 8.20
CA ARG A 145 -11.35 -13.24 9.32
C ARG A 145 -10.80 -14.60 8.87
N LEU A 146 -10.52 -14.77 7.58
CA LEU A 146 -9.92 -16.00 7.08
C LEU A 146 -8.56 -16.23 7.76
N GLU A 147 -8.36 -17.42 8.31
CA GLU A 147 -7.13 -17.80 8.99
C GLU A 147 -6.48 -19.01 8.31
N ASN A 148 -7.29 -19.87 7.68
CA ASN A 148 -6.84 -21.16 7.18
C ASN A 148 -7.52 -21.51 5.85
N VAL A 149 -6.73 -22.07 4.93
CA VAL A 149 -7.24 -22.74 3.73
C VAL A 149 -6.74 -24.17 3.75
N GLU A 150 -7.64 -25.12 3.99
CA GLU A 150 -7.29 -26.54 3.95
C GLU A 150 -7.22 -27.01 2.51
N VAL A 151 -6.02 -27.40 2.07
CA VAL A 151 -5.79 -27.96 0.74
C VAL A 151 -5.62 -29.47 0.86
N SER A 152 -6.39 -30.23 0.07
CA SER A 152 -6.26 -31.68 0.01
C SER A 152 -4.87 -32.09 -0.48
N GLU A 153 -4.30 -33.17 0.07
CA GLU A 153 -3.05 -33.77 -0.43
C GLU A 153 -3.15 -34.21 -1.90
N GLU A 154 -4.37 -34.42 -2.41
CA GLU A 154 -4.63 -34.74 -3.83
C GLU A 154 -4.56 -33.50 -4.75
N ASN A 155 -4.63 -32.28 -4.20
CA ASN A 155 -4.54 -31.05 -4.96
C ASN A 155 -3.07 -30.66 -5.14
N GLY A 156 -2.50 -31.01 -6.30
CA GLY A 156 -1.12 -30.65 -6.66
C GLY A 156 -0.95 -29.23 -7.21
N ILE A 157 -1.98 -28.38 -7.14
CA ILE A 157 -2.01 -27.04 -7.75
C ILE A 157 -1.83 -25.96 -6.69
N PHE A 158 -2.36 -26.17 -5.48
CA PHE A 158 -2.23 -25.22 -4.38
C PHE A 158 -1.55 -25.86 -3.17
N ILE A 159 -0.90 -25.03 -2.37
CA ILE A 159 -0.28 -25.40 -1.11
C ILE A 159 -0.64 -24.31 -0.10
N PHE A 160 -1.03 -24.70 1.10
CA PHE A 160 -1.21 -23.77 2.20
C PHE A 160 -0.11 -23.98 3.24
N THR A 161 0.68 -22.94 3.49
CA THR A 161 1.75 -22.97 4.49
C THR A 161 1.87 -21.61 5.17
N ASP A 162 2.09 -21.61 6.48
CA ASP A 162 2.38 -20.42 7.29
C ASP A 162 1.42 -19.23 7.07
N GLY A 163 0.13 -19.52 6.86
CA GLY A 163 -0.89 -18.49 6.63
C GLY A 163 -0.89 -17.91 5.21
N VAL A 164 -0.34 -18.63 4.24
CA VAL A 164 -0.33 -18.24 2.83
C VAL A 164 -0.82 -19.40 1.96
N LEU A 165 -1.82 -19.13 1.11
CA LEU A 165 -2.21 -20.05 0.05
C LEU A 165 -1.42 -19.71 -1.23
N ILE A 166 -0.71 -20.68 -1.76
CA ILE A 166 0.28 -20.50 -2.82
C ILE A 166 -0.05 -21.43 -3.96
N LYS A 167 -0.04 -20.91 -5.19
CA LYS A 167 -0.09 -21.77 -6.38
C LYS A 167 1.27 -22.44 -6.57
N ALA A 168 1.29 -23.74 -6.85
CA ALA A 168 2.49 -24.58 -6.86
C ALA A 168 3.59 -24.13 -7.86
N ASP A 169 3.23 -23.30 -8.84
CA ASP A 169 4.16 -22.65 -9.76
C ASP A 169 4.76 -21.33 -9.22
N ASN A 170 4.50 -20.98 -7.95
CA ASN A 170 4.93 -19.76 -7.27
C ASN A 170 4.51 -18.45 -7.98
N SER A 171 3.43 -18.47 -8.75
CA SER A 171 2.91 -17.27 -9.45
C SER A 171 1.87 -16.48 -8.65
N LEU A 172 1.24 -17.08 -7.64
CA LEU A 172 0.09 -16.52 -6.92
C LEU A 172 0.17 -16.80 -5.42
N PHE A 173 -0.01 -15.76 -4.61
CA PHE A 173 0.08 -15.78 -3.15
C PHE A 173 -1.11 -15.07 -2.53
N PHE A 174 -1.94 -15.78 -1.77
CA PHE A 174 -2.97 -15.19 -0.92
C PHE A 174 -2.50 -15.18 0.53
N CYS A 175 -2.22 -13.99 1.06
CA CYS A 175 -1.86 -13.78 2.46
C CYS A 175 -3.13 -13.76 3.31
N MET A 176 -3.23 -14.64 4.31
CA MET A 176 -4.36 -14.64 5.22
C MET A 176 -4.37 -13.36 6.07
N PRO A 177 -5.54 -12.76 6.36
CA PRO A 177 -5.65 -11.55 7.18
C PRO A 177 -4.92 -11.62 8.54
N ASN A 178 -4.89 -12.79 9.19
CA ASN A 178 -4.33 -12.96 10.53
C ASN A 178 -2.79 -12.86 10.62
N ILE A 179 -2.08 -13.02 9.50
CA ILE A 179 -0.60 -12.89 9.48
C ILE A 179 -0.15 -11.45 9.26
N ILE A 180 -1.03 -10.58 8.75
CA ILE A 180 -0.75 -9.17 8.44
C ILE A 180 -0.78 -8.32 9.71
N LYS A 181 0.20 -7.42 9.87
CA LYS A 181 0.39 -6.53 11.02
C LYS A 181 0.81 -5.14 10.55
N ASP A 182 0.82 -4.17 11.48
CA ASP A 182 1.19 -2.78 11.19
C ASP A 182 2.60 -2.64 10.56
N ASP A 183 3.53 -3.53 10.92
CA ASP A 183 4.91 -3.56 10.43
C ASP A 183 5.23 -4.78 9.55
N TYR A 184 4.22 -5.58 9.19
CA TYR A 184 4.37 -6.81 8.42
C TYR A 184 3.21 -6.97 7.42
N ASP A 185 3.46 -6.67 6.15
CA ASP A 185 2.45 -6.64 5.08
C ASP A 185 2.74 -7.67 3.97
N MET A 186 1.96 -7.61 2.89
CA MET A 186 2.06 -8.54 1.77
C MET A 186 3.46 -8.61 1.13
N PHE A 187 4.23 -7.51 1.17
CA PHE A 187 5.58 -7.50 0.60
C PHE A 187 6.57 -8.22 1.52
N ASP A 188 6.42 -8.10 2.85
CA ASP A 188 7.23 -8.90 3.79
C ASP A 188 6.91 -10.39 3.67
N VAL A 189 5.63 -10.74 3.53
CA VAL A 189 5.22 -12.14 3.33
C VAL A 189 5.92 -12.74 2.11
N LEU A 190 5.90 -12.02 0.98
CA LEU A 190 6.61 -12.49 -0.21
C LEU A 190 8.11 -12.57 0.03
N TYR A 191 8.72 -11.53 0.61
CA TYR A 191 10.15 -11.48 0.89
C TYR A 191 10.62 -12.67 1.71
N ASP A 192 9.93 -12.97 2.82
CA ASP A 192 10.25 -14.09 3.70
C ASP A 192 10.13 -15.42 2.96
N TYR A 193 9.06 -15.60 2.17
CA TYR A 193 8.86 -16.82 1.41
C TYR A 193 9.98 -17.05 0.39
N ILE A 194 10.31 -16.04 -0.43
CA ILE A 194 11.31 -16.20 -1.49
C ILE A 194 12.74 -16.23 -0.97
N SER A 195 13.02 -15.70 0.22
CA SER A 195 14.37 -15.67 0.79
C SER A 195 15.01 -17.07 0.92
N ASN A 196 14.18 -18.09 1.13
CA ASN A 196 14.60 -19.48 1.29
C ASN A 196 14.48 -20.30 -0.01
N ASP A 197 13.87 -19.76 -1.05
CA ASP A 197 13.73 -20.41 -2.35
C ASP A 197 15.06 -20.35 -3.13
N GLU A 198 15.34 -21.38 -3.92
CA GLU A 198 16.49 -21.45 -4.82
C GLU A 198 16.17 -20.89 -6.21
N ASP A 199 14.89 -20.83 -6.60
CA ASP A 199 14.42 -20.33 -7.89
C ASP A 199 13.11 -19.52 -7.75
N ALA A 200 13.22 -18.34 -7.14
CA ALA A 200 12.07 -17.44 -6.97
C ALA A 200 11.82 -16.46 -8.12
N CYS A 201 12.68 -16.41 -9.15
CA CYS A 201 12.59 -15.40 -10.20
C CYS A 201 11.27 -15.49 -10.99
N GLY A 202 10.80 -14.34 -11.47
CA GLY A 202 9.62 -14.25 -12.34
C GLY A 202 8.51 -13.36 -11.78
N ILE A 203 7.38 -13.37 -12.49
CA ILE A 203 6.21 -12.56 -12.17
C ILE A 203 5.39 -13.27 -11.10
N LYS A 204 4.96 -12.51 -10.09
CA LYS A 204 4.13 -12.99 -8.99
C LYS A 204 2.99 -12.02 -8.73
N GLN A 205 1.85 -12.55 -8.30
CA GLN A 205 0.72 -11.80 -7.77
C GLN A 205 0.59 -12.07 -6.28
N ILE A 206 0.54 -11.00 -5.49
CA ILE A 206 0.41 -11.06 -4.04
C ILE A 206 -0.92 -10.42 -3.67
N ILE A 207 -1.74 -11.14 -2.91
CA ILE A 207 -3.09 -10.73 -2.54
C ILE A 207 -3.17 -10.66 -1.01
N SER A 208 -3.69 -9.56 -0.49
CA SER A 208 -4.04 -9.41 0.92
C SER A 208 -5.36 -8.65 1.03
N GLY A 209 -6.42 -9.37 1.41
CA GLY A 209 -7.77 -8.84 1.36
C GLY A 209 -8.13 -8.37 -0.05
N LYS A 210 -8.44 -7.08 -0.20
CA LYS A 210 -8.80 -6.43 -1.48
C LYS A 210 -7.61 -5.87 -2.25
N MET A 211 -6.41 -5.96 -1.69
CA MET A 211 -5.20 -5.43 -2.28
C MET A 211 -4.51 -6.49 -3.13
N ILE A 212 -4.05 -6.09 -4.32
CA ILE A 212 -3.31 -6.96 -5.24
C ILE A 212 -2.05 -6.23 -5.70
N ALA A 213 -0.88 -6.82 -5.50
CA ALA A 213 0.38 -6.35 -6.05
C ALA A 213 0.88 -7.30 -7.14
N ASN A 214 1.13 -6.76 -8.34
CA ASN A 214 1.83 -7.48 -9.40
C ASN A 214 3.30 -7.14 -9.30
N VAL A 215 4.14 -8.15 -9.02
CA VAL A 215 5.57 -7.96 -8.81
C VAL A 215 6.39 -8.79 -9.78
N ASN A 216 7.60 -8.31 -10.06
CA ASN A 216 8.63 -9.05 -10.76
C ASN A 216 9.80 -9.28 -9.80
N VAL A 217 10.19 -10.54 -9.63
CA VAL A 217 11.32 -10.96 -8.82
C VAL A 217 12.51 -11.28 -9.72
N THR A 218 13.66 -10.70 -9.42
CA THR A 218 14.91 -10.95 -10.15
C THR A 218 16.01 -11.33 -9.18
N GLU A 219 17.07 -11.98 -9.67
CA GLU A 219 18.26 -12.17 -8.84
C GLU A 219 18.87 -10.84 -8.41
N ALA A 220 19.39 -10.82 -7.18
CA ALA A 220 20.23 -9.73 -6.71
C ALA A 220 21.59 -9.72 -7.44
N GLU A 221 22.20 -8.54 -7.56
CA GLU A 221 23.56 -8.43 -8.10
C GLU A 221 24.56 -9.10 -7.13
N ASN A 222 25.61 -9.73 -7.66
CA ASN A 222 26.57 -10.49 -6.86
C ASN A 222 27.21 -9.67 -5.72
N ASP A 223 27.53 -8.41 -5.98
CA ASP A 223 28.15 -7.52 -4.98
C ASP A 223 27.18 -7.19 -3.82
N LEU A 224 25.85 -7.26 -4.06
CA LEU A 224 24.82 -7.04 -3.05
C LEU A 224 24.46 -8.33 -2.30
N LYS A 225 24.52 -9.49 -2.97
CA LYS A 225 24.28 -10.81 -2.37
C LYS A 225 25.17 -11.03 -1.13
N ASP A 226 26.47 -10.76 -1.27
CA ASP A 226 27.44 -10.96 -0.19
C ASP A 226 27.39 -9.88 0.89
N LEU A 227 27.04 -8.64 0.52
CA LEU A 227 27.06 -7.50 1.44
C LEU A 227 25.83 -7.44 2.35
N LEU A 228 24.66 -7.79 1.81
CA LEU A 228 23.36 -7.62 2.47
C LEU A 228 22.63 -8.94 2.75
N ASP A 229 23.22 -10.07 2.38
CA ASP A 229 22.63 -11.41 2.50
C ASP A 229 21.26 -11.50 1.78
N ILE A 230 21.13 -10.82 0.63
CA ILE A 230 19.92 -10.81 -0.19
C ILE A 230 20.09 -11.69 -1.42
N LYS A 231 19.12 -12.56 -1.73
CA LYS A 231 19.15 -13.38 -2.95
C LYS A 231 18.43 -12.74 -4.13
N TYR A 232 17.34 -12.02 -3.85
CA TYR A 232 16.40 -11.53 -4.85
C TYR A 232 16.06 -10.07 -4.63
N ASN A 233 15.77 -9.37 -5.72
CA ASN A 233 15.13 -8.07 -5.74
C ASN A 233 13.65 -8.24 -6.08
N ILE A 234 12.78 -7.48 -5.41
CA ILE A 234 11.34 -7.46 -5.68
C ILE A 234 10.98 -6.08 -6.25
N PHE A 235 10.32 -6.06 -7.41
CA PHE A 235 9.85 -4.85 -8.07
C PHE A 235 8.34 -4.90 -8.26
N CYS A 236 7.59 -3.99 -7.66
CA CYS A 236 6.15 -3.87 -7.86
C CYS A 236 5.87 -3.06 -9.13
N ASN A 237 5.27 -3.72 -10.12
CA ASN A 237 4.96 -3.15 -11.44
C ASN A 237 3.58 -2.51 -11.47
N SER A 238 2.63 -3.06 -10.71
CA SER A 238 1.32 -2.44 -10.52
C SER A 238 0.70 -2.83 -9.19
N PHE A 239 -0.22 -1.99 -8.73
CA PHE A 239 -0.94 -2.18 -7.48
C PHE A 239 -2.42 -1.85 -7.67
N TYR A 240 -3.28 -2.77 -7.25
CA TYR A 240 -4.73 -2.62 -7.28
C TYR A 240 -5.29 -2.63 -5.86
N ALA A 241 -6.20 -1.69 -5.59
CA ALA A 241 -7.06 -1.72 -4.42
C ALA A 241 -8.32 -0.89 -4.66
N ASN A 242 -9.42 -1.22 -3.97
CA ASN A 242 -10.67 -0.46 -4.00
C ASN A 242 -11.20 -0.15 -5.43
N GLY A 243 -11.10 -1.10 -6.36
CA GLY A 243 -11.56 -0.90 -7.74
C GLY A 243 -10.58 -0.14 -8.63
N GLN A 244 -9.46 0.33 -8.09
CA GLN A 244 -8.52 1.22 -8.76
C GLN A 244 -7.17 0.51 -8.98
N ASN A 245 -6.52 0.78 -10.11
CA ASN A 245 -5.23 0.22 -10.47
C ASN A 245 -4.21 1.33 -10.70
N ILE A 246 -3.00 1.16 -10.20
CA ILE A 246 -1.84 1.99 -10.49
C ILE A 246 -0.85 1.13 -11.27
N ASP A 247 -0.59 1.50 -12.53
CA ASP A 247 0.50 0.92 -13.32
C ASP A 247 1.72 1.85 -13.23
N PHE A 248 2.86 1.31 -12.79
CA PHE A 248 4.06 2.10 -12.60
C PHE A 248 4.93 2.09 -13.87
N ASP A 249 5.22 3.27 -14.42
CA ASP A 249 6.20 3.41 -15.50
C ASP A 249 7.60 2.95 -15.06
N GLU A 250 7.97 3.27 -13.82
CA GLU A 250 9.15 2.76 -13.13
C GLU A 250 8.73 1.89 -11.94
N PRO A 251 9.01 0.58 -11.95
CA PRO A 251 8.60 -0.31 -10.88
C PRO A 251 9.10 0.12 -9.51
N LEU A 252 8.24 -0.02 -8.49
CA LEU A 252 8.59 0.27 -7.11
C LEU A 252 9.50 -0.84 -6.56
N ALA A 253 10.76 -0.51 -6.31
CA ALA A 253 11.68 -1.42 -5.67
C ALA A 253 11.30 -1.62 -4.19
N TYR A 254 11.10 -2.87 -3.78
CA TYR A 254 11.06 -3.26 -2.38
C TYR A 254 12.50 -3.48 -1.91
N ILE A 255 12.95 -2.57 -1.05
CA ILE A 255 14.30 -2.54 -0.49
C ILE A 255 14.16 -2.85 0.98
N TYR A 256 14.61 -4.02 1.40
CA TYR A 256 14.79 -4.35 2.80
C TYR A 256 16.21 -3.94 3.21
N ALA A 257 16.33 -3.02 4.16
CA ALA A 257 17.58 -2.43 4.59
C ALA A 257 17.83 -2.63 6.09
N VAL A 258 19.03 -2.23 6.53
CA VAL A 258 19.45 -2.25 7.94
C VAL A 258 18.37 -1.70 8.89
N ASN A 259 18.29 -2.29 10.09
CA ASN A 259 17.29 -2.00 11.14
C ASN A 259 15.83 -2.30 10.74
N ASN A 260 15.59 -3.30 9.87
CA ASN A 260 14.26 -3.70 9.40
C ASN A 260 13.50 -2.55 8.70
N SER A 261 14.22 -1.64 8.04
CA SER A 261 13.58 -0.60 7.25
C SER A 261 13.25 -1.13 5.87
N LYS A 262 12.00 -0.97 5.45
CA LYS A 262 11.53 -1.36 4.11
C LYS A 262 11.00 -0.17 3.34
N SER A 263 11.15 -0.20 2.02
CA SER A 263 10.70 0.90 1.17
C SER A 263 9.21 0.82 0.87
N CYS A 264 8.68 -0.37 0.51
CA CYS A 264 7.26 -0.53 0.22
C CYS A 264 6.47 -0.92 1.48
N HIS A 265 5.36 -0.22 1.74
CA HIS A 265 4.39 -0.58 2.76
C HIS A 265 2.99 -0.53 2.15
N ALA A 266 2.14 -1.51 2.47
CA ALA A 266 0.74 -1.53 2.05
C ALA A 266 -0.19 -1.89 3.21
N TYR A 267 -1.18 -1.04 3.49
CA TYR A 267 -2.15 -1.27 4.56
C TYR A 267 -3.48 -0.56 4.34
N GLU A 268 -4.54 -1.14 4.89
CA GLU A 268 -5.91 -0.59 4.83
C GLU A 268 -6.21 0.35 6.00
N THR A 269 -6.95 1.42 5.72
CA THR A 269 -7.50 2.36 6.70
C THR A 269 -8.98 2.65 6.40
N ASN A 270 -9.67 3.31 7.33
CA ASN A 270 -11.06 3.72 7.13
C ASN A 270 -11.22 4.72 5.95
N GLN A 271 -10.14 5.40 5.55
CA GLN A 271 -10.11 6.37 4.44
C GLN A 271 -9.74 5.71 3.10
N GLY A 272 -9.20 4.49 3.11
CA GLY A 272 -8.70 3.82 1.91
C GLY A 272 -7.43 3.02 2.17
N VAL A 273 -6.87 2.47 1.09
CA VAL A 273 -5.62 1.71 1.12
C VAL A 273 -4.45 2.65 0.89
N VAL A 274 -3.45 2.57 1.77
CA VAL A 274 -2.18 3.28 1.60
C VAL A 274 -1.17 2.33 0.98
N LEU A 275 -0.51 2.79 -0.09
CA LEU A 275 0.72 2.21 -0.62
C LEU A 275 1.80 3.29 -0.52
N SER A 276 2.92 3.00 0.13
CA SER A 276 4.06 3.92 0.17
C SER A 276 5.31 3.23 -0.33
N ASN A 277 6.11 3.89 -1.17
CA ASN A 277 7.49 3.54 -1.47
C ASN A 277 8.41 4.63 -0.90
N THR A 278 8.69 4.55 0.40
CA THR A 278 9.46 5.56 1.13
C THR A 278 10.68 4.94 1.78
N GLY A 279 11.86 5.51 1.54
CA GLY A 279 13.09 5.10 2.21
C GLY A 279 13.15 5.53 3.67
N ASN A 280 14.27 5.21 4.33
CA ASN A 280 14.52 5.61 5.72
C ASN A 280 14.32 7.14 5.89
N GLY A 281 13.56 7.53 6.89
CA GLY A 281 13.19 8.93 7.15
C GLY A 281 11.94 9.43 6.44
N GLY A 282 11.20 8.59 5.69
CA GLY A 282 9.88 8.97 5.14
C GLY A 282 9.90 9.69 3.79
N PHE A 283 10.99 9.56 3.03
CA PHE A 283 11.13 10.18 1.71
C PHE A 283 10.78 9.22 0.60
N GLY A 284 9.90 9.63 -0.31
CA GLY A 284 9.48 8.86 -1.47
C GLY A 284 8.02 9.11 -1.80
N ASP A 285 7.42 8.17 -2.51
CA ASP A 285 6.08 8.28 -3.04
C ASP A 285 5.06 7.59 -2.14
N ILE A 286 3.87 8.19 -2.04
CA ILE A 286 2.78 7.70 -1.20
C ILE A 286 1.48 7.88 -1.96
N TRP A 287 0.77 6.77 -2.15
CA TRP A 287 -0.54 6.70 -2.78
C TRP A 287 -1.59 6.32 -1.74
N ILE A 288 -2.75 6.96 -1.82
CA ILE A 288 -3.91 6.67 -0.98
C ILE A 288 -5.08 6.38 -1.93
N LEU A 289 -5.41 5.11 -2.08
CA LEU A 289 -6.49 4.61 -2.93
C LEU A 289 -7.77 4.58 -2.12
N THR A 290 -8.63 5.58 -2.31
CA THR A 290 -9.97 5.62 -1.71
C THR A 290 -10.93 4.71 -2.50
N ASN A 291 -12.24 4.82 -2.30
CA ASN A 291 -13.19 4.10 -3.16
C ASN A 291 -13.37 4.76 -4.54
N ASP A 292 -13.14 6.07 -4.63
CA ASP A 292 -13.56 6.87 -5.79
C ASP A 292 -12.39 7.59 -6.47
N SER A 293 -11.23 7.70 -5.80
CA SER A 293 -10.08 8.43 -6.31
C SER A 293 -8.74 7.95 -5.73
N ILE A 294 -7.64 8.34 -6.37
CA ILE A 294 -6.26 8.10 -5.89
C ILE A 294 -5.64 9.44 -5.53
N ALA A 295 -5.31 9.66 -4.26
CA ALA A 295 -4.44 10.77 -3.88
C ALA A 295 -2.97 10.31 -3.96
N HIS A 296 -2.09 11.17 -4.48
CA HIS A 296 -0.66 10.90 -4.57
C HIS A 296 0.12 12.08 -3.98
N THR A 297 1.11 11.78 -3.16
CA THR A 297 2.07 12.77 -2.68
C THR A 297 3.48 12.18 -2.71
N LYS A 298 4.46 13.05 -2.93
CA LYS A 298 5.87 12.69 -2.97
C LYS A 298 6.66 13.58 -2.02
N ILE A 299 7.36 12.95 -1.08
CA ILE A 299 8.25 13.61 -0.14
C ILE A 299 9.67 13.50 -0.69
N GLU A 300 10.14 14.55 -1.37
CA GLU A 300 11.46 14.58 -1.99
C GLU A 300 12.27 15.82 -1.61
N LEU A 301 13.59 15.64 -1.51
CA LEU A 301 14.57 16.70 -1.26
C LEU A 301 15.68 16.60 -2.29
N GLU A 302 15.98 17.72 -2.94
CA GLU A 302 17.13 17.83 -3.84
C GLU A 302 18.43 17.73 -3.03
N ASN A 303 19.21 16.66 -3.25
CA ASN A 303 20.50 16.37 -2.57
C ASN A 303 20.35 15.87 -1.12
N LYS A 304 19.82 14.66 -0.97
CA LYS A 304 19.95 13.91 0.28
C LYS A 304 21.44 13.74 0.64
N PHE A 305 21.78 13.98 1.91
CA PHE A 305 23.09 13.68 2.53
C PHE A 305 24.33 14.51 2.13
N SER A 306 24.30 15.34 1.09
CA SER A 306 25.44 16.23 0.77
C SER A 306 24.95 17.61 0.34
N ASN A 307 25.46 18.64 1.01
CA ASN A 307 25.14 20.05 0.76
C ASN A 307 23.64 20.39 0.89
N LEU A 308 23.04 20.01 2.02
CA LEU A 308 21.78 20.57 2.51
C LEU A 308 21.76 22.08 2.24
N LYS A 309 20.93 22.54 1.31
CA LYS A 309 20.78 23.97 1.08
C LYS A 309 20.22 24.58 2.37
N ASP A 310 20.59 25.83 2.65
CA ASP A 310 20.08 26.54 3.83
C ASP A 310 18.56 26.78 3.80
N THR A 311 17.88 26.36 2.75
CA THR A 311 16.42 26.37 2.64
C THR A 311 15.75 25.06 3.05
N ASP A 312 16.49 23.94 3.07
CA ASP A 312 15.87 22.61 3.00
C ASP A 312 15.73 21.93 4.37
N TYR A 313 16.44 22.41 5.40
CA TYR A 313 16.43 21.79 6.72
C TYR A 313 15.10 21.94 7.48
N ASN A 314 14.28 22.94 7.12
CA ASN A 314 12.91 23.10 7.63
C ASN A 314 11.86 22.38 6.78
N TYR A 315 12.27 21.70 5.70
CA TYR A 315 11.35 20.96 4.85
C TYR A 315 10.55 19.96 5.68
N SER A 316 9.25 19.91 5.42
CA SER A 316 8.33 19.09 6.21
C SER A 316 8.33 17.67 5.70
N VAL A 317 8.78 16.76 6.56
CA VAL A 317 8.79 15.33 6.28
C VAL A 317 7.57 14.73 6.94
N ILE A 318 6.70 14.13 6.13
CA ILE A 318 5.39 13.61 6.54
C ILE A 318 5.40 12.09 6.37
N THR A 319 4.99 11.38 7.42
CA THR A 319 4.77 9.93 7.37
C THR A 319 3.33 9.60 7.73
N PHE A 320 2.82 8.50 7.20
CA PHE A 320 1.45 8.03 7.41
C PHE A 320 1.46 6.72 8.18
N ARG A 321 0.40 6.46 8.93
CA ARG A 321 0.18 5.19 9.62
C ARG A 321 -1.30 4.93 9.84
N ARG A 322 -1.64 3.65 10.04
CA ARG A 322 -2.95 3.25 10.56
C ARG A 322 -3.05 3.55 12.06
N GLY A 323 -4.12 4.23 12.47
CA GLY A 323 -4.49 4.38 13.88
C GLY A 323 -5.12 3.11 14.43
N LYS A 324 -5.10 2.95 15.77
CA LYS A 324 -5.75 1.79 16.43
C LYS A 324 -7.25 1.70 16.19
N ASP A 325 -7.88 2.82 15.82
CA ASP A 325 -9.29 2.96 15.43
C ASP A 325 -9.51 2.73 13.93
N GLY A 326 -8.48 2.30 13.19
CA GLY A 326 -8.48 2.10 11.75
C GLY A 326 -8.31 3.39 10.93
N SER A 327 -8.32 4.56 11.56
CA SER A 327 -8.22 5.84 10.82
C SER A 327 -6.81 6.10 10.30
N LEU A 328 -6.71 6.80 9.17
CA LEU A 328 -5.45 7.27 8.63
C LEU A 328 -4.91 8.44 9.45
N LYS A 329 -3.71 8.26 10.01
CA LYS A 329 -3.00 9.29 10.78
C LYS A 329 -1.75 9.73 10.05
N TYR A 330 -1.32 10.97 10.31
CA TYR A 330 -0.01 11.46 9.87
C TYR A 330 0.87 11.90 11.05
N SER A 331 2.18 11.95 10.80
CA SER A 331 3.18 12.61 11.62
C SER A 331 4.01 13.51 10.72
N ARG A 332 4.27 14.74 11.15
CA ARG A 332 5.12 15.70 10.43
C ARG A 332 6.24 16.18 11.33
N ARG A 333 7.47 16.20 10.82
CA ARG A 333 8.62 16.84 11.48
C ARG A 333 9.46 17.63 10.47
N PRO A 334 10.11 18.72 10.88
CA PRO A 334 11.15 19.37 10.07
C PRO A 334 12.30 18.40 9.77
N TYR A 335 12.86 18.46 8.57
CA TYR A 335 13.92 17.55 8.13
C TYR A 335 15.12 17.51 9.08
N LYS A 336 15.52 18.67 9.65
CA LYS A 336 16.60 18.74 10.65
C LYS A 336 16.36 17.89 11.90
N PHE A 337 15.10 17.59 12.20
CA PHE A 337 14.70 16.79 13.36
C PHE A 337 14.31 15.34 13.01
N ILE A 338 14.52 14.92 11.75
CA ILE A 338 14.42 13.51 11.36
C ILE A 338 15.67 12.77 11.79
N THR A 339 15.49 11.51 12.20
CA THR A 339 16.58 10.60 12.56
C THR A 339 16.86 9.68 11.38
N MET A 340 18.13 9.60 10.97
CA MET A 340 18.59 8.71 9.90
C MET A 340 19.85 7.99 10.41
N GLY A 341 19.87 6.65 10.33
CA GLY A 341 21.00 5.86 10.83
C GLY A 341 21.30 6.05 12.32
N GLY A 342 20.31 6.41 13.13
CA GLY A 342 20.47 6.68 14.57
C GLY A 342 20.90 8.11 14.94
N THR A 343 21.15 8.96 13.95
CA THR A 343 21.63 10.34 14.14
C THR A 343 20.59 11.33 13.61
N MET A 344 20.40 12.46 14.30
CA MET A 344 19.54 13.54 13.79
C MET A 344 20.25 14.29 12.66
N VAL A 345 19.52 14.66 11.61
CA VAL A 345 20.12 15.17 10.36
C VAL A 345 20.91 16.47 10.56
N ALA A 346 20.32 17.47 11.20
CA ALA A 346 20.95 18.78 11.39
C ALA A 346 20.47 19.49 12.67
N PRO A 347 20.59 18.84 13.84
CA PRO A 347 20.05 19.36 15.10
C PRO A 347 20.67 20.71 15.51
N PHE A 348 21.90 21.00 15.07
CA PHE A 348 22.59 22.27 15.28
C PHE A 348 21.97 23.45 14.52
N ARG A 349 20.97 23.24 13.66
CA ARG A 349 20.16 24.31 13.06
C ARG A 349 18.88 24.60 13.85
N CYS A 350 18.78 24.10 15.09
CA CYS A 350 17.75 24.45 16.05
C CYS A 350 17.95 25.91 16.50
N THR A 351 16.88 26.69 16.45
CA THR A 351 16.84 28.13 16.72
C THR A 351 16.25 28.47 18.09
N GLY A 352 15.70 27.49 18.81
CA GLY A 352 15.17 27.73 20.15
C GLY A 352 14.30 26.62 20.70
N PHE A 353 14.01 26.70 22.00
CA PHE A 353 13.15 25.73 22.67
C PHE A 353 11.68 25.82 22.25
N ASP A 354 11.21 27.01 21.86
CA ASP A 354 9.81 27.20 21.43
C ASP A 354 9.63 26.97 19.91
N GLU A 355 10.67 26.54 19.20
CA GLU A 355 10.60 26.19 17.79
C GLU A 355 9.71 24.96 17.56
N PHE A 356 8.98 24.94 16.43
CA PHE A 356 8.17 23.80 16.02
C PHE A 356 9.02 22.53 15.84
N ALA A 357 8.73 21.48 16.61
CA ALA A 357 9.46 20.21 16.54
C ALA A 357 8.67 19.11 15.80
N GLY A 358 7.34 19.19 15.82
CA GLY A 358 6.51 18.29 15.05
C GLY A 358 5.03 18.38 15.38
N GLU A 359 4.26 17.62 14.61
CA GLU A 359 2.83 17.45 14.83
C GLU A 359 2.36 16.04 14.45
N THR A 360 1.24 15.63 15.01
CA THR A 360 0.48 14.46 14.58
C THR A 360 -0.99 14.82 14.43
N GLY A 361 -1.66 14.13 13.51
CA GLY A 361 -3.06 14.40 13.24
C GLY A 361 -3.76 13.33 12.43
N ASN A 362 -4.97 13.66 12.01
CA ASN A 362 -5.79 12.85 11.11
C ASN A 362 -5.58 13.30 9.67
N VAL A 363 -5.83 12.38 8.75
CA VAL A 363 -5.84 12.64 7.30
C VAL A 363 -7.24 12.42 6.76
N GLU A 364 -7.67 13.35 5.91
CA GLU A 364 -8.84 13.19 5.06
C GLU A 364 -8.43 13.35 3.60
N ILE A 365 -9.14 12.67 2.71
CA ILE A 365 -8.94 12.78 1.27
C ILE A 365 -10.20 13.40 0.67
N VAL A 366 -10.05 14.55 0.02
CA VAL A 366 -11.16 15.28 -0.61
C VAL A 366 -10.74 15.67 -2.01
N ASN A 367 -11.42 15.14 -3.04
CA ASN A 367 -11.10 15.40 -4.44
C ASN A 367 -9.60 15.17 -4.77
N GLU A 368 -9.05 14.03 -4.37
CA GLU A 368 -7.62 13.67 -4.54
C GLU A 368 -6.62 14.54 -3.73
N GLU A 369 -7.09 15.55 -3.00
CA GLU A 369 -6.25 16.35 -2.11
C GLU A 369 -6.16 15.71 -0.72
N ILE A 370 -4.95 15.70 -0.17
CA ILE A 370 -4.67 15.23 1.19
C ILE A 370 -4.82 16.40 2.16
N ILE A 371 -5.81 16.31 3.04
CA ILE A 371 -6.10 17.32 4.07
C ILE A 371 -5.55 16.84 5.41
N TYR A 372 -4.67 17.64 6.00
CA TYR A 372 -4.06 17.38 7.29
C TYR A 372 -4.80 18.12 8.41
N SER A 373 -5.30 17.38 9.39
CA SER A 373 -5.98 17.94 10.56
C SER A 373 -5.16 17.67 11.83
N PRO A 374 -4.34 18.62 12.30
CA PRO A 374 -3.47 18.41 13.46
C PRO A 374 -4.29 18.19 14.73
N ASN A 375 -3.97 17.14 15.48
CA ASN A 375 -4.52 16.88 16.82
C ASN A 375 -3.56 17.32 17.92
N ARG A 376 -2.26 17.28 17.65
CA ARG A 376 -1.21 17.66 18.58
C ARG A 376 -0.06 18.28 17.81
N THR A 377 0.34 19.48 18.21
CA THR A 377 1.59 20.13 17.81
C THR A 377 2.49 20.22 19.03
N TRP A 378 3.80 20.20 18.85
CA TRP A 378 4.73 20.40 19.96
C TRP A 378 6.01 21.10 19.52
N THR A 379 6.61 21.77 20.49
CA THR A 379 7.86 22.52 20.35
C THR A 379 9.06 21.67 20.72
N VAL A 380 10.27 22.16 20.45
CA VAL A 380 11.52 21.53 20.87
C VAL A 380 11.51 21.25 22.38
N LYS A 381 11.01 22.20 23.19
CA LYS A 381 10.90 22.10 24.66
C LYS A 381 10.03 20.94 25.14
N GLU A 382 9.07 20.52 24.33
CA GLU A 382 8.12 19.46 24.66
C GLU A 382 8.58 18.10 24.11
N ASP A 383 9.63 18.07 23.29
CA ASP A 383 10.22 16.88 22.69
C ASP A 383 11.46 16.44 23.49
N PHE A 384 11.23 15.69 24.58
CA PHE A 384 12.31 15.25 25.49
C PHE A 384 13.43 14.47 24.78
N GLY A 385 13.10 13.72 23.73
CA GLY A 385 14.10 12.99 22.95
C GLY A 385 15.01 13.94 22.17
N LEU A 386 14.43 14.94 21.51
CA LEU A 386 15.19 15.98 20.81
C LEU A 386 16.01 16.84 21.78
N ILE A 387 15.46 17.25 22.92
CA ILE A 387 16.21 18.05 23.92
C ILE A 387 17.41 17.27 24.45
N GLY A 388 17.21 16.01 24.85
CA GLY A 388 18.30 15.18 25.34
C GLY A 388 19.39 15.04 24.29
N TYR A 389 19.00 14.81 23.03
CA TYR A 389 19.95 14.75 21.93
C TYR A 389 20.72 16.07 21.72
N LEU A 390 20.03 17.22 21.76
CA LEU A 390 20.68 18.54 21.64
C LEU A 390 21.70 18.78 22.77
N GLN A 391 21.38 18.36 24.00
CA GLN A 391 22.28 18.48 25.15
C GLN A 391 23.52 17.59 24.98
N ASP A 392 23.34 16.34 24.55
CA ASP A 392 24.44 15.40 24.30
C ASP A 392 25.36 15.91 23.19
N VAL A 393 24.77 16.39 22.09
CA VAL A 393 25.50 17.02 20.98
C VAL A 393 26.27 18.23 21.50
N PHE A 394 25.61 19.20 22.14
CA PHE A 394 26.26 20.39 22.68
C PHE A 394 27.45 20.06 23.58
N TYR A 395 27.29 19.10 24.48
CA TYR A 395 28.36 18.65 25.37
C TYR A 395 29.56 18.08 24.59
N LEU A 396 29.32 17.16 23.66
CA LEU A 396 30.37 16.54 22.85
C LEU A 396 31.14 17.58 22.02
N TYR A 397 30.44 18.52 21.40
CA TYR A 397 31.03 19.52 20.53
C TYR A 397 31.88 20.55 21.30
N ASN A 398 31.45 20.96 22.49
CA ASN A 398 32.21 21.87 23.35
C ASN A 398 33.43 21.23 24.01
N HIS A 399 33.39 19.92 24.29
CA HIS A 399 34.45 19.24 25.04
C HIS A 399 35.41 18.41 24.15
N ASN A 400 35.06 18.13 22.89
CA ASN A 400 35.91 17.41 21.93
C ASN A 400 36.59 18.32 20.88
N GLY A 401 36.45 19.65 20.98
CA GLY A 401 37.20 20.60 20.15
C GLY A 401 36.84 20.63 18.66
N ILE A 402 35.60 20.29 18.32
CA ILE A 402 35.10 20.38 16.92
C ILE A 402 34.75 21.84 16.57
N TRP A 403 34.33 22.63 17.57
CA TRP A 403 34.39 24.09 17.52
C TRP A 403 35.74 24.53 18.09
N GLU A 404 36.22 25.73 17.75
CA GLU A 404 37.26 26.36 18.58
C GLU A 404 36.73 26.35 20.01
N SER A 405 37.32 25.51 20.86
CA SER A 405 36.74 25.12 22.15
C SER A 405 36.24 26.35 22.94
N GLY A 406 34.94 26.41 23.26
CA GLY A 406 34.37 27.42 24.14
C GLY A 406 33.69 28.62 23.48
N GLU A 407 33.14 28.49 22.28
CA GLU A 407 32.38 29.59 21.64
C GLU A 407 31.07 29.94 22.39
N TYR A 408 30.40 28.95 22.99
CA TYR A 408 29.16 29.11 23.76
C TYR A 408 29.24 28.39 25.11
N GLU A 409 28.92 29.08 26.21
CA GLU A 409 28.95 28.53 27.57
C GLU A 409 27.72 27.67 27.88
N THR A 410 26.58 27.97 27.25
CA THR A 410 25.30 27.27 27.46
C THR A 410 24.62 26.89 26.15
N LEU A 411 23.72 25.90 26.21
CA LEU A 411 22.91 25.52 25.04
C LEU A 411 22.00 26.69 24.62
N GLU A 412 21.50 27.46 25.59
CA GLU A 412 20.71 28.67 25.37
C GLU A 412 21.45 29.71 24.52
N GLU A 413 22.74 29.93 24.77
CA GLU A 413 23.56 30.85 23.98
C GLU A 413 23.76 30.37 22.54
N LEU A 414 24.02 29.06 22.36
CA LEU A 414 24.10 28.46 21.02
C LEU A 414 22.78 28.62 20.26
N LEU A 415 21.64 28.34 20.92
CA LEU A 415 20.33 28.47 20.29
C LEU A 415 20.00 29.94 19.96
N ALA A 416 20.39 30.89 20.82
CA ALA A 416 20.23 32.31 20.56
C ALA A 416 21.04 32.74 19.32
N HIS A 417 22.30 32.32 19.22
CA HIS A 417 23.11 32.56 18.02
C HIS A 417 22.46 31.93 16.76
N ASN A 418 22.05 30.67 16.85
CA ASN A 418 21.38 29.98 15.75
C ASN A 418 20.12 30.70 15.28
N SER A 419 19.37 31.34 16.18
CA SER A 419 18.17 32.12 15.82
C SER A 419 18.47 33.37 14.97
N GLU A 420 19.72 33.86 15.00
CA GLU A 420 20.18 34.97 14.15
C GLU A 420 20.64 34.50 12.76
N VAL A 421 21.02 33.22 12.64
CA VAL A 421 21.63 32.64 11.44
C VAL A 421 20.65 31.79 10.64
N TYR A 422 19.75 31.07 11.32
CA TYR A 422 18.83 30.09 10.73
C TYR A 422 17.38 30.51 10.91
N GLU A 423 16.53 30.10 9.95
CA GLU A 423 15.10 30.27 10.06
C GLU A 423 14.51 29.21 11.01
N SER A 424 13.61 29.65 11.89
CA SER A 424 12.84 28.76 12.76
C SER A 424 11.79 27.98 11.96
N ALA A 425 11.67 26.68 12.24
CA ALA A 425 10.61 25.85 11.69
C ALA A 425 9.23 26.34 12.17
N LYS A 426 8.23 26.23 11.28
CA LYS A 426 6.86 26.74 11.46
C LYS A 426 5.82 25.66 11.24
#